data_AF-A3WSU0-F1
#
_entry.id   AF-A3WSU0-F1
#
_cell.length_a   1.000
_cell.length_b   1.000
_cell.length_c   1.000
_cell.angle_alpha   90.00
_cell.angle_beta   90.00
_cell.angle_gamma   90.00
#
_symmetry.space_group_name_H-M   'P 1'
#
loop_
_entity.id
_entity.type
_entity.pdbx_description
1 polymer ?
#
loop_
_entity_poly.entity_id
_entity_poly.type
_entity_poly.pdbx_seq_one_letter_code
_entity_poly.pdbx_strand_id
1 'polypeptide(L)'
;MNDEISMYAPKFFEAWERMVVSIENTFRYVGDSSEEERPRALQQSRYVLASLAVAQLFKDLDQRELASHFHILAEAMQDLVDGIPHPLFKVETQPRRGRHNNTSAVWRIQSSLCVGIRFMIAGGVTEDEAVSFVMKKHKNSFKKLLRPGAGLRSSINSWLKKFETEDVSNDIALNAYKIGISRVPEAMDKFPGEHLRAAAEKMVADAATRANQLP
;
A
#
# COMPACT_ATOMS: atom_id res chain seq x y z
N MET A 1 -20.70 30.29 -19.66
CA MET A 1 -20.36 28.90 -19.29
C MET A 1 -19.89 28.91 -17.85
N ASN A 2 -20.79 28.80 -16.87
CA ASN A 2 -20.44 28.58 -15.45
C ASN A 2 -21.66 28.18 -14.57
N ASP A 3 -22.71 27.58 -15.14
CA ASP A 3 -23.95 27.25 -14.39
C ASP A 3 -24.12 25.75 -14.04
N GLU A 4 -23.16 24.88 -14.38
CA GLU A 4 -23.27 23.44 -14.07
C GLU A 4 -22.88 23.05 -12.64
N ILE A 5 -22.29 23.96 -11.85
CA ILE A 5 -21.79 23.65 -10.49
C ILE A 5 -22.93 23.57 -9.45
N SER A 6 -24.11 24.15 -9.74
CA SER A 6 -25.15 24.32 -8.72
C SER A 6 -26.04 23.10 -8.50
N MET A 7 -26.30 22.28 -9.52
CA MET A 7 -27.34 21.24 -9.45
C MET A 7 -26.85 19.92 -8.81
N TYR A 8 -25.55 19.66 -8.85
CA TYR A 8 -24.93 18.47 -8.26
C TYR A 8 -24.54 18.66 -6.79
N ALA A 9 -24.32 19.91 -6.35
CA ALA A 9 -23.77 20.17 -5.02
C ALA A 9 -24.64 19.61 -3.88
N PRO A 10 -25.96 19.86 -3.79
CA PRO A 10 -26.76 19.35 -2.67
C PRO A 10 -26.82 17.82 -2.65
N LYS A 11 -27.12 17.19 -3.80
CA LYS A 11 -27.17 15.72 -3.93
C LYS A 11 -25.83 15.07 -3.63
N PHE A 12 -24.73 15.69 -4.08
CA PHE A 12 -23.39 15.22 -3.78
C PHE A 12 -23.09 15.27 -2.29
N PHE A 13 -23.34 16.40 -1.61
CA PHE A 13 -23.04 16.54 -0.19
C PHE A 13 -23.89 15.60 0.67
N GLU A 14 -25.16 15.40 0.34
CA GLU A 14 -26.02 14.43 1.02
C GLU A 14 -25.52 12.98 0.82
N ALA A 15 -25.18 12.60 -0.41
CA ALA A 15 -24.64 11.26 -0.70
C ALA A 15 -23.27 11.04 -0.04
N TRP A 16 -22.43 12.07 -0.05
CA TRP A 16 -21.13 12.10 0.62
C TRP A 16 -21.28 11.92 2.13
N GLU A 17 -22.17 12.67 2.77
CA GLU A 17 -22.43 12.57 4.20
C GLU A 17 -22.91 11.17 4.58
N ARG A 18 -23.84 10.57 3.81
CA ARG A 18 -24.26 9.18 4.00
C ARG A 18 -23.10 8.19 3.90
N MET A 19 -22.24 8.36 2.90
CA MET A 19 -21.05 7.52 2.74
C MET A 19 -20.11 7.65 3.93
N VAL A 20 -19.80 8.88 4.36
CA VAL A 20 -18.92 9.15 5.51
C VAL A 20 -19.48 8.51 6.77
N VAL A 21 -20.76 8.73 7.09
CA VAL A 21 -21.42 8.12 8.26
C VAL A 21 -21.37 6.60 8.18
N SER A 22 -21.60 6.00 7.01
CA SER A 22 -21.53 4.54 6.82
C SER A 22 -20.11 4.00 7.07
N ILE A 23 -19.08 4.69 6.56
CA ILE A 23 -17.68 4.32 6.77
C ILE A 23 -17.32 4.48 8.25
N GLU A 24 -17.64 5.61 8.87
CA GLU A 24 -17.39 5.85 10.29
C GLU A 24 -18.02 4.77 11.16
N ASN A 25 -19.30 4.43 10.92
CA ASN A 25 -19.99 3.38 11.66
C ASN A 25 -19.30 2.02 11.48
N THR A 26 -18.85 1.71 10.27
CA THR A 26 -18.13 0.46 9.96
C THR A 26 -16.83 0.31 10.79
N PHE A 27 -16.13 1.41 11.04
CA PHE A 27 -14.86 1.40 11.78
C PHE A 27 -14.95 1.79 13.26
N ARG A 28 -16.05 2.42 13.70
CA ARG A 28 -16.26 2.86 15.09
C ARG A 28 -16.76 1.73 15.99
N TYR A 29 -17.50 0.76 15.46
CA TYR A 29 -17.89 -0.42 16.22
C TYR A 29 -16.70 -1.39 16.36
N VAL A 30 -15.99 -1.22 17.47
CA VAL A 30 -14.92 -2.10 17.97
C VAL A 30 -15.46 -2.74 19.25
N GLY A 31 -15.48 -4.07 19.33
CA GLY A 31 -15.88 -4.78 20.56
C GLY A 31 -17.01 -5.80 20.45
N ASP A 32 -17.27 -6.37 19.28
CA ASP A 32 -18.00 -7.64 19.25
C ASP A 32 -17.03 -8.78 19.61
N SER A 33 -17.47 -9.76 20.41
CA SER A 33 -16.63 -10.85 20.91
C SER A 33 -15.98 -11.69 19.79
N SER A 34 -16.51 -11.57 18.57
CA SER A 34 -15.97 -12.13 17.32
C SER A 34 -14.64 -11.51 16.86
N GLU A 35 -14.30 -10.30 17.31
CA GLU A 35 -13.05 -9.60 16.94
C GLU A 35 -11.80 -10.30 17.51
N GLU A 36 -11.91 -10.92 18.68
CA GLU A 36 -10.82 -11.67 19.32
C GLU A 36 -10.54 -13.00 18.60
N GLU A 37 -11.59 -13.65 18.08
CA GLU A 37 -11.47 -14.96 17.43
C GLU A 37 -10.89 -14.87 16.01
N ARG A 38 -11.25 -13.83 15.24
CA ARG A 38 -10.83 -13.67 13.84
C ARG A 38 -10.56 -12.21 13.45
N PRO A 39 -9.53 -11.56 14.02
CA PRO A 39 -9.29 -10.13 13.85
C PRO A 39 -9.06 -9.71 12.38
N ARG A 40 -8.46 -10.58 11.57
CA ARG A 40 -8.22 -10.30 10.13
C ARG A 40 -9.50 -10.37 9.30
N ALA A 41 -10.38 -11.35 9.57
CA ALA A 41 -11.63 -11.50 8.85
C ALA A 41 -12.54 -10.30 9.12
N LEU A 42 -12.65 -9.88 10.38
CA LEU A 42 -13.40 -8.69 10.74
C LEU A 42 -12.83 -7.42 10.09
N GLN A 43 -11.50 -7.26 10.10
CA GLN A 43 -10.85 -6.15 9.42
C GLN A 43 -11.17 -6.14 7.92
N GLN A 44 -11.19 -7.30 7.25
CA GLN A 44 -11.56 -7.42 5.84
C GLN A 44 -13.04 -7.10 5.62
N SER A 45 -13.95 -7.57 6.47
CA SER A 45 -15.38 -7.22 6.41
C SER A 45 -15.62 -5.71 6.53
N ARG A 46 -14.83 -5.01 7.37
CA ARG A 46 -14.87 -3.54 7.42
C ARG A 46 -14.51 -2.90 6.08
N TYR A 47 -13.53 -3.43 5.36
CA TYR A 47 -13.19 -2.95 4.02
C TYR A 47 -14.23 -3.31 2.95
N VAL A 48 -14.92 -4.46 3.08
CA VAL A 48 -16.08 -4.82 2.24
C VAL A 48 -17.17 -3.76 2.39
N LEU A 49 -17.58 -3.47 3.63
CA LEU A 49 -18.61 -2.48 3.94
C LEU A 49 -18.21 -1.06 3.49
N ALA A 50 -16.96 -0.67 3.69
CA ALA A 50 -16.45 0.60 3.21
C ALA A 50 -16.52 0.71 1.67
N SER A 51 -16.21 -0.36 0.97
CA SER A 51 -16.29 -0.40 -0.50
C SER A 51 -17.73 -0.31 -0.99
N LEU A 52 -18.68 -0.94 -0.29
CA LEU A 52 -20.11 -0.82 -0.57
C LEU A 52 -20.63 0.61 -0.33
N ALA A 53 -20.16 1.29 0.72
CA ALA A 53 -20.50 2.69 0.97
C ALA A 53 -20.04 3.60 -0.18
N VAL A 54 -18.82 3.38 -0.69
CA VAL A 54 -18.29 4.11 -1.86
C VAL A 54 -19.08 3.76 -3.13
N ALA A 55 -19.45 2.49 -3.33
CA ALA A 55 -20.31 2.09 -4.44
C ALA A 55 -21.67 2.83 -4.40
N GLN A 56 -22.25 2.96 -3.21
CA GLN A 56 -23.51 3.67 -3.00
C GLN A 56 -23.38 5.16 -3.30
N LEU A 57 -22.28 5.82 -2.92
CA LEU A 57 -22.00 7.20 -3.32
C LEU A 57 -22.02 7.34 -4.85
N PHE A 58 -21.29 6.48 -5.57
CA PHE A 58 -21.27 6.53 -7.03
C PHE A 58 -22.63 6.26 -7.66
N LYS A 59 -23.42 5.36 -7.07
CA LYS A 59 -24.79 5.08 -7.52
C LYS A 59 -25.71 6.30 -7.34
N ASP A 60 -25.62 6.99 -6.20
CA ASP A 60 -26.39 8.21 -5.91
C ASP A 60 -26.02 9.37 -6.87
N LEU A 61 -24.79 9.35 -7.39
CA LEU A 61 -24.28 10.29 -8.41
C LEU A 61 -24.49 9.81 -9.87
N ASP A 62 -25.26 8.74 -10.07
CA ASP A 62 -25.51 8.08 -11.36
C ASP A 62 -24.24 7.60 -12.11
N GLN A 63 -23.14 7.40 -11.38
CA GLN A 63 -21.88 6.83 -11.86
C GLN A 63 -21.89 5.30 -11.78
N ARG A 64 -22.83 4.68 -12.51
CA ARG A 64 -23.15 3.23 -12.36
C ARG A 64 -21.97 2.30 -12.66
N GLU A 65 -21.14 2.65 -13.64
CA GLU A 65 -19.94 1.86 -13.98
C GLU A 65 -18.94 1.84 -12.83
N LEU A 66 -18.63 3.02 -12.26
CA LEU A 66 -17.77 3.13 -11.09
C LEU A 66 -18.36 2.39 -9.88
N ALA A 67 -19.66 2.54 -9.62
CA ALA A 67 -20.35 1.80 -8.57
C ALA A 67 -20.20 0.29 -8.74
N SER A 68 -20.32 -0.21 -9.98
CA SER A 68 -20.14 -1.63 -10.30
C SER A 68 -18.73 -2.13 -9.98
N HIS A 69 -17.68 -1.34 -10.23
CA HIS A 69 -16.31 -1.71 -9.88
C HIS A 69 -16.11 -1.88 -8.37
N PHE A 70 -16.69 -0.99 -7.55
CA PHE A 70 -16.63 -1.12 -6.10
C PHE A 70 -17.47 -2.29 -5.56
N HIS A 71 -18.59 -2.62 -6.21
CA HIS A 71 -19.35 -3.84 -5.89
C HIS A 71 -18.55 -5.11 -6.20
N ILE A 72 -17.92 -5.20 -7.37
CA ILE A 72 -17.07 -6.34 -7.74
C ILE A 72 -15.89 -6.48 -6.76
N LEU A 73 -15.30 -5.35 -6.35
CA LEU A 73 -14.23 -5.36 -5.36
C LEU A 73 -14.72 -5.85 -3.99
N ALA A 74 -15.90 -5.39 -3.55
CA ALA A 74 -16.52 -5.82 -2.29
C ALA A 74 -16.83 -7.33 -2.30
N GLU A 75 -17.41 -7.84 -3.39
CA GLU A 75 -17.65 -9.28 -3.60
C GLU A 75 -16.34 -10.06 -3.55
N ALA A 76 -15.31 -9.63 -4.29
CA ALA A 76 -14.01 -10.28 -4.27
C ALA A 76 -13.42 -10.33 -2.85
N MET A 77 -13.48 -9.21 -2.11
CA MET A 77 -12.97 -9.16 -0.74
C MET A 77 -13.75 -10.07 0.21
N GLN A 78 -15.07 -10.20 0.02
CA GLN A 78 -15.90 -11.13 0.79
C GLN A 78 -15.53 -12.58 0.48
N ASP A 79 -15.34 -12.93 -0.80
CA ASP A 79 -14.83 -14.23 -1.21
C ASP A 79 -13.49 -14.57 -0.54
N LEU A 80 -12.58 -13.60 -0.40
CA LEU A 80 -11.33 -13.80 0.35
C LEU A 80 -11.56 -14.07 1.85
N VAL A 81 -12.56 -13.44 2.47
CA VAL A 81 -12.94 -13.70 3.88
C VAL A 81 -13.46 -15.13 4.03
N ASP A 82 -14.24 -15.59 3.06
CA ASP A 82 -14.87 -16.92 3.06
C ASP A 82 -13.92 -18.03 2.53
N GLY A 83 -12.71 -17.67 2.13
CA GLY A 83 -11.72 -18.60 1.57
C GLY A 83 -12.04 -19.07 0.15
N ILE A 84 -12.92 -18.36 -0.55
CA ILE A 84 -13.34 -18.62 -1.93
C ILE A 84 -12.36 -17.94 -2.90
N PRO A 85 -11.75 -18.66 -3.87
CA PRO A 85 -10.84 -18.05 -4.83
C PRO A 85 -11.55 -17.18 -5.88
N HIS A 86 -11.53 -15.85 -5.72
CA HIS A 86 -12.12 -14.92 -6.70
C HIS A 86 -11.19 -14.62 -7.89
N PRO A 87 -11.69 -14.56 -9.15
CA PRO A 87 -10.90 -14.24 -10.35
C PRO A 87 -10.12 -12.92 -10.29
N LEU A 88 -10.66 -11.89 -9.61
CA LEU A 88 -10.00 -10.60 -9.44
C LEU A 88 -8.64 -10.70 -8.73
N PHE A 89 -8.46 -11.72 -7.89
CA PHE A 89 -7.19 -11.97 -7.18
C PHE A 89 -6.37 -13.10 -7.80
N LYS A 90 -6.85 -13.71 -8.89
CA LYS A 90 -6.00 -14.62 -9.67
C LYS A 90 -4.87 -13.80 -10.26
N VAL A 91 -3.68 -14.00 -9.72
CA VAL A 91 -2.46 -13.45 -10.29
C VAL A 91 -2.39 -13.95 -11.73
N GLU A 92 -2.46 -13.02 -12.70
CA GLU A 92 -2.19 -13.33 -14.10
C GLU A 92 -0.78 -13.92 -14.19
N THR A 93 -0.73 -15.24 -14.26
CA THR A 93 0.50 -15.99 -14.40
C THR A 93 0.69 -16.24 -15.88
N GLN A 94 1.34 -15.30 -16.55
CA GLN A 94 2.15 -15.66 -17.71
C GLN A 94 3.60 -15.87 -17.26
N PRO A 95 4.02 -17.11 -16.96
CA PRO A 95 5.41 -17.38 -16.78
C PRO A 95 6.10 -17.37 -18.16
N ARG A 96 6.94 -16.37 -18.41
CA ARG A 96 8.15 -16.62 -19.21
C ARG A 96 8.99 -17.60 -18.40
N ARG A 97 9.18 -18.82 -18.93
CA ARG A 97 9.92 -19.93 -18.31
C ARG A 97 11.11 -19.43 -17.48
N GLY A 98 11.16 -19.83 -16.21
CA GLY A 98 12.33 -19.69 -15.32
C GLY A 98 12.39 -18.43 -14.44
N ARG A 99 11.47 -17.47 -14.57
CA ARG A 99 11.46 -16.27 -13.72
C ARG A 99 10.29 -16.33 -12.75
N HIS A 100 10.57 -16.56 -11.45
CA HIS A 100 9.60 -16.21 -10.42
C HIS A 100 9.36 -14.70 -10.51
N ASN A 101 8.16 -14.31 -10.95
CA ASN A 101 7.76 -12.91 -10.89
C ASN A 101 7.68 -12.54 -9.40
N ASN A 102 8.38 -11.47 -9.02
CA ASN A 102 8.18 -10.85 -7.72
C ASN A 102 6.67 -10.59 -7.57
N THR A 103 6.06 -11.10 -6.51
CA THR A 103 4.65 -10.83 -6.23
C THR A 103 4.45 -9.33 -5.99
N SER A 104 3.22 -8.82 -6.14
CA SER A 104 2.90 -7.43 -5.82
C SER A 104 3.30 -7.05 -4.39
N ALA A 105 3.24 -8.01 -3.45
CA ALA A 105 3.71 -7.82 -2.07
C ALA A 105 5.22 -7.55 -2.00
N VAL A 106 6.04 -8.33 -2.72
CA VAL A 106 7.50 -8.13 -2.79
C VAL A 106 7.83 -6.74 -3.32
N TRP A 107 7.19 -6.32 -4.42
CA TRP A 107 7.42 -4.99 -5.00
C TRP A 107 7.03 -3.85 -4.05
N ARG A 108 5.91 -3.97 -3.34
CA ARG A 108 5.47 -2.96 -2.35
C ARG A 108 6.43 -2.85 -1.16
N ILE A 109 6.98 -3.97 -0.70
CA ILE A 109 7.99 -3.97 0.37
C ILE A 109 9.29 -3.32 -0.13
N GLN A 110 9.75 -3.64 -1.34
CA GLN A 110 10.92 -3.02 -1.94
C GLN A 110 10.75 -1.51 -2.11
N SER A 111 9.58 -1.08 -2.59
CA SER A 111 9.19 0.34 -2.68
C SER A 111 9.27 1.04 -1.31
N SER A 112 8.63 0.47 -0.28
CA SER A 112 8.66 1.02 1.09
C SER A 112 10.09 1.12 1.66
N LEU A 113 10.91 0.09 1.42
CA LEU A 113 12.31 0.09 1.83
C LEU A 113 13.11 1.21 1.12
N CYS A 114 12.92 1.37 -0.19
CA CYS A 114 13.60 2.41 -0.97
C CYS A 114 13.18 3.81 -0.52
N VAL A 115 11.90 4.03 -0.22
CA VAL A 115 11.42 5.30 0.39
C VAL A 115 12.11 5.53 1.74
N GLY A 116 12.15 4.53 2.62
CA GLY A 116 12.85 4.63 3.90
C GLY A 116 14.32 5.03 3.73
N ILE A 117 15.05 4.41 2.79
CA ILE A 117 16.45 4.78 2.50
C ILE A 117 16.57 6.23 2.01
N ARG A 118 15.67 6.72 1.14
CA ARG A 118 15.67 8.12 0.70
C ARG A 118 15.42 9.10 1.85
N PHE A 119 14.54 8.76 2.79
CA PHE A 119 14.35 9.55 4.02
C PHE A 119 15.57 9.52 4.94
N MET A 120 16.31 8.41 5.02
CA MET A 120 17.59 8.37 5.74
C MET A 120 18.58 9.34 5.11
N ILE A 121 18.71 9.32 3.78
CA ILE A 121 19.61 10.22 3.05
C ILE A 121 19.23 11.69 3.27
N ALA A 122 17.94 12.00 3.23
CA ALA A 122 17.41 13.33 3.58
C ALA A 122 17.72 13.73 5.04
N GLY A 123 17.79 12.75 5.95
CA GLY A 123 18.25 12.91 7.32
C GLY A 123 19.78 13.03 7.49
N GLY A 124 20.52 13.21 6.40
CA GLY A 124 21.94 13.53 6.39
C GLY A 124 22.90 12.34 6.47
N VAL A 125 22.43 11.11 6.25
CA VAL A 125 23.35 9.96 6.08
C VAL A 125 23.62 9.67 4.62
N THR A 126 24.75 9.04 4.32
CA THR A 126 25.05 8.60 2.95
C THR A 126 24.21 7.38 2.56
N GLU A 127 24.05 7.14 1.25
CA GLU A 127 23.38 5.92 0.76
C GLU A 127 24.06 4.66 1.29
N ASP A 128 25.40 4.64 1.31
CA ASP A 128 26.17 3.49 1.81
C ASP A 128 25.94 3.22 3.29
N GLU A 129 25.81 4.27 4.11
CA GLU A 129 25.48 4.15 5.54
C GLU A 129 24.05 3.65 5.74
N ALA A 130 23.09 4.18 4.97
CA ALA A 130 21.69 3.74 5.02
C ALA A 130 21.54 2.25 4.61
N VAL A 131 22.19 1.83 3.53
CA VAL A 131 22.21 0.42 3.10
C VAL A 131 22.92 -0.45 4.14
N SER A 132 24.05 0.01 4.69
CA SER A 132 24.76 -0.70 5.76
C SER A 132 23.92 -0.86 7.01
N PHE A 133 23.11 0.15 7.37
CA PHE A 133 22.16 0.07 8.46
C PHE A 133 21.13 -1.04 8.23
N VAL A 134 20.51 -1.07 7.05
CA VAL A 134 19.54 -2.12 6.66
C VAL A 134 20.17 -3.51 6.75
N MET A 135 21.39 -3.66 6.24
CA MET A 135 22.13 -4.92 6.29
C MET A 135 22.48 -5.35 7.72
N LYS A 136 22.86 -4.42 8.59
CA LYS A 136 23.23 -4.75 9.97
C LYS A 136 22.00 -5.14 10.81
N LYS A 137 20.92 -4.36 10.75
CA LYS A 137 19.74 -4.57 11.60
C LYS A 137 18.72 -5.58 11.04
N HIS A 138 18.56 -5.68 9.72
CA HIS A 138 17.42 -6.36 9.11
C HIS A 138 17.77 -7.39 8.03
N LYS A 139 19.03 -7.82 7.93
CA LYS A 139 19.48 -8.76 6.88
C LYS A 139 18.65 -10.04 6.81
N ASN A 140 18.34 -10.64 7.96
CA ASN A 140 17.56 -11.88 8.00
C ASN A 140 16.12 -11.66 7.54
N SER A 141 15.52 -10.52 7.88
CA SER A 141 14.14 -10.20 7.51
C SER A 141 13.95 -10.05 6.00
N PHE A 142 14.94 -9.50 5.31
CA PHE A 142 14.88 -9.29 3.86
C PHE A 142 15.33 -10.49 3.04
N LYS A 143 15.75 -11.60 3.67
CA LYS A 143 16.25 -12.80 2.96
C LYS A 143 15.21 -13.38 1.98
N LYS A 144 13.92 -13.35 2.34
CA LYS A 144 12.82 -13.83 1.48
C LYS A 144 12.59 -12.99 0.21
N LEU A 145 13.12 -11.76 0.16
CA LEU A 145 13.05 -10.90 -1.03
C LEU A 145 14.16 -11.19 -2.04
N LEU A 146 15.16 -11.99 -1.67
CA LEU A 146 16.35 -12.23 -2.47
C LEU A 146 16.14 -13.40 -3.41
N ARG A 147 16.74 -13.30 -4.59
CA ARG A 147 16.91 -14.47 -5.46
C ARG A 147 17.97 -15.41 -4.84
N PRO A 148 17.90 -16.72 -5.11
CA PRO A 148 18.96 -17.65 -4.70
C PRO A 148 20.35 -17.14 -5.11
N GLY A 149 21.27 -17.07 -4.15
CA GLY A 149 22.65 -16.59 -4.36
C GLY A 149 22.82 -15.06 -4.46
N ALA A 150 21.75 -14.27 -4.45
CA ALA A 150 21.86 -12.82 -4.50
C ALA A 150 22.26 -12.22 -3.14
N GLY A 151 23.17 -11.25 -3.17
CA GLY A 151 23.53 -10.45 -1.99
C GLY A 151 22.47 -9.39 -1.69
N LEU A 152 22.21 -9.14 -0.40
CA LEU A 152 21.25 -8.11 0.01
C LEU A 152 21.68 -6.71 -0.43
N ARG A 153 22.97 -6.35 -0.28
CA ARG A 153 23.49 -5.04 -0.68
C ARG A 153 23.26 -4.74 -2.15
N SER A 154 23.70 -5.65 -3.02
CA SER A 154 23.55 -5.49 -4.47
C SER A 154 22.08 -5.48 -4.89
N SER A 155 21.23 -6.23 -4.18
CA SER A 155 19.79 -6.23 -4.42
C SER A 155 19.16 -4.89 -4.05
N ILE A 156 19.48 -4.32 -2.88
CA ILE A 156 18.98 -3.00 -2.46
C ILE A 156 19.41 -1.92 -3.46
N ASN A 157 20.69 -1.88 -3.84
CA ASN A 157 21.19 -0.90 -4.82
C ASN A 157 20.50 -1.07 -6.18
N SER A 158 20.27 -2.31 -6.60
CA SER A 158 19.50 -2.59 -7.82
C SER A 158 18.04 -2.13 -7.72
N TRP A 159 17.40 -2.25 -6.55
CA TRP A 159 16.03 -1.80 -6.35
C TRP A 159 15.96 -0.27 -6.35
N LEU A 160 16.84 0.41 -5.61
CA LEU A 160 16.95 1.87 -5.59
C LEU A 160 17.08 2.42 -7.02
N LYS A 161 18.02 1.87 -7.80
CA LYS A 161 18.22 2.25 -9.19
C LYS A 161 16.96 2.01 -10.03
N LYS A 162 16.30 0.86 -9.90
CA LYS A 162 15.09 0.54 -10.66
C LYS A 162 13.93 1.49 -10.38
N PHE A 163 13.70 1.81 -9.11
CA PHE A 163 12.65 2.76 -8.73
C PHE A 163 12.99 4.19 -9.19
N GLU A 164 14.26 4.59 -9.14
CA GLU A 164 14.74 5.88 -9.62
C GLU A 164 14.63 6.04 -11.14
N THR A 165 14.97 4.99 -11.91
CA THR A 165 14.84 5.00 -13.37
C THR A 165 13.47 4.56 -13.87
N GLU A 166 12.50 4.38 -12.97
CA GLU A 166 11.14 3.90 -13.26
C GLU A 166 11.08 2.54 -14.00
N ASP A 167 12.13 1.72 -13.92
CA ASP A 167 12.22 0.36 -14.49
C ASP A 167 11.61 -0.69 -13.53
N VAL A 168 10.35 -0.44 -13.16
CA VAL A 168 9.55 -1.27 -12.25
C VAL A 168 8.26 -1.67 -12.94
N SER A 169 8.08 -2.98 -13.17
CA SER A 169 6.90 -3.53 -13.86
C SER A 169 5.62 -3.56 -13.01
N ASN A 170 5.64 -2.97 -11.81
CA ASN A 170 4.51 -2.95 -10.89
C ASN A 170 4.12 -1.50 -10.61
N ASP A 171 3.12 -1.00 -11.35
CA ASP A 171 2.71 0.41 -11.33
C ASP A 171 2.29 0.87 -9.94
N ILE A 172 1.63 0.00 -9.15
CA ILE A 172 1.21 0.33 -7.79
C ILE A 172 2.43 0.59 -6.89
N ALA A 173 3.45 -0.27 -6.97
CA ALA A 173 4.67 -0.09 -6.18
C ALA A 173 5.47 1.13 -6.63
N LEU A 174 5.53 1.40 -7.94
CA LEU A 174 6.17 2.58 -8.51
C LEU A 174 5.45 3.86 -8.05
N ASN A 175 4.11 3.90 -8.13
CA ASN A 175 3.33 5.05 -7.68
C ASN A 175 3.50 5.28 -6.16
N ALA A 176 3.49 4.22 -5.36
CA ALA A 176 3.76 4.30 -3.93
C ALA A 176 5.15 4.87 -3.63
N TYR A 177 6.16 4.50 -4.44
CA TYR A 177 7.50 5.09 -4.35
C TYR A 177 7.45 6.58 -4.66
N LYS A 178 6.90 6.98 -5.82
CA LYS A 178 6.79 8.39 -6.24
C LYS A 178 6.11 9.28 -5.18
N ILE A 179 4.96 8.83 -4.64
CA ILE A 179 4.25 9.52 -3.55
C ILE A 179 5.11 9.62 -2.28
N GLY A 180 5.86 8.56 -1.96
CA GLY A 180 6.78 8.56 -0.84
C GLY A 180 7.90 9.60 -1.01
N ILE A 181 8.55 9.61 -2.18
CA ILE A 181 9.68 10.51 -2.45
C ILE A 181 9.24 11.96 -2.59
N SER A 182 8.05 12.23 -3.14
CA SER A 182 7.53 13.60 -3.30
C SER A 182 7.36 14.34 -1.97
N ARG A 183 7.30 13.61 -0.85
CA ARG A 183 7.22 14.17 0.51
C ARG A 183 8.57 14.51 1.13
N VAL A 184 9.67 14.04 0.52
CA VAL A 184 11.02 14.22 1.08
C VAL A 184 11.41 15.71 1.17
N PRO A 185 11.25 16.55 0.11
CA PRO A 185 11.62 17.96 0.19
C PRO A 185 10.85 18.70 1.30
N GLU A 186 9.53 18.51 1.36
CA GLU A 186 8.68 19.11 2.40
C GLU A 186 9.10 18.65 3.80
N ALA A 187 9.50 17.39 3.96
CA ALA A 187 9.95 16.87 5.24
C ALA A 187 11.32 17.46 5.65
N MET A 188 12.23 17.69 4.71
CA MET A 188 13.51 18.36 4.95
C MET A 188 13.33 19.81 5.42
N ASP A 189 12.35 20.52 4.89
CA ASP A 189 12.06 21.90 5.30
C ASP A 189 11.44 21.97 6.71
N LYS A 190 10.64 20.96 7.08
CA LYS A 190 9.85 20.96 8.31
C LYS A 190 10.53 20.33 9.51
N PHE A 191 11.44 19.38 9.29
CA PHE A 191 11.97 18.54 10.36
C PHE A 191 13.50 18.50 10.39
N PRO A 192 14.11 18.49 11.59
CA PRO A 192 15.54 18.24 11.73
C PRO A 192 15.93 16.86 11.15
N GLY A 193 17.16 16.75 10.65
CA GLY A 193 17.65 15.51 10.04
C GLY A 193 17.57 14.28 10.95
N GLU A 194 17.72 14.46 12.27
CA GLU A 194 17.57 13.38 13.25
C GLU A 194 16.15 12.81 13.29
N HIS A 195 15.12 13.67 13.20
CA HIS A 195 13.72 13.22 13.16
C HIS A 195 13.42 12.47 11.86
N LEU A 196 13.94 12.94 10.73
CA LEU A 196 13.82 12.25 9.45
C LEU A 196 14.47 10.87 9.51
N ARG A 197 15.67 10.78 10.10
CA ARG A 197 16.37 9.51 10.29
C ARG A 197 15.57 8.54 11.16
N ALA A 198 15.05 8.99 12.30
CA ALA A 198 14.24 8.15 13.17
C ALA A 198 12.95 7.65 12.49
N ALA A 199 12.26 8.52 11.74
CA ALA A 199 11.10 8.14 10.95
C ALA A 199 11.46 7.12 9.85
N ALA A 200 12.60 7.33 9.19
CA ALA A 200 13.11 6.43 8.16
C ALA A 200 13.47 5.05 8.72
N GLU A 201 14.12 4.99 9.89
CA GLU A 201 14.40 3.72 10.60
C GLU A 201 13.11 2.94 10.87
N LYS A 202 12.05 3.62 11.31
CA LYS A 202 10.73 3.00 11.50
C LYS A 202 10.16 2.46 10.20
N MET A 203 10.22 3.22 9.10
CA MET A 203 9.75 2.75 7.79
C MET A 203 10.50 1.49 7.32
N VAL A 204 11.82 1.44 7.53
CA VAL A 204 12.65 0.26 7.23
C VAL A 204 12.25 -0.93 8.10
N ALA A 205 12.02 -0.71 9.40
CA ALA A 205 11.57 -1.74 10.32
C ALA A 205 10.18 -2.30 9.93
N ASP A 206 9.25 -1.45 9.53
CA ASP A 206 7.92 -1.85 9.05
C ASP A 206 8.01 -2.66 7.74
N ALA A 207 8.90 -2.25 6.82
CA ALA A 207 9.20 -3.04 5.62
C ALA A 207 9.79 -4.41 5.98
N ALA A 208 10.69 -4.48 6.96
CA ALA A 208 11.29 -5.73 7.43
C ALA A 208 10.26 -6.66 8.07
N THR A 209 9.33 -6.12 8.88
CA THR A 209 8.22 -6.89 9.47
C THR A 209 7.34 -7.50 8.39
N ARG A 210 6.97 -6.73 7.36
CA ARG A 210 6.19 -7.24 6.21
C ARG A 210 6.95 -8.28 5.39
N ALA A 211 8.26 -8.12 5.24
CA ALA A 211 9.10 -9.11 4.55
C ALA A 211 9.09 -10.47 5.25
N ASN A 212 9.10 -10.50 6.58
CA ASN A 212 9.02 -11.74 7.36
C ASN A 212 7.68 -12.47 7.20
N GLN A 213 6.61 -11.73 6.97
CA GLN A 213 5.24 -12.25 6.80
C GLN A 213 4.97 -12.81 5.40
N LEU A 214 5.91 -12.66 4.45
CA LEU A 214 5.77 -13.31 3.15
C LEU A 214 5.76 -14.84 3.30
N PRO A 215 4.95 -15.55 2.50
CA PRO A 215 4.91 -17.02 2.51
C PRO A 215 6.27 -17.62 2.15
#